data_AF-A0A7J9Q0F8-F1
#
_entry.id   AF-A0A7J9Q0F8-F1
#
_cell.length_a   1.000
_cell.length_b   1.000
_cell.length_c   1.000
_cell.angle_alpha   90.00
_cell.angle_beta   90.00
_cell.angle_gamma   90.00
#
_symmetry.space_group_name_H-M   'P 1'
#
loop_
_entity.id
_entity.type
_entity.pdbx_description
1 polymer ?
#
loop_
_entity_poly.entity_id
_entity_poly.type
_entity_poly.pdbx_seq_one_letter_code
_entity_poly.pdbx_strand_id
1 'polypeptide(L)'
;MADAELVEAILFSAGKPMRVKDIQDATGLEEKAVRNALRKLMRSYKSRTTALDVAKTGPGYAMQLKQEYALETEDVARKELDREVTKTAVLIAYYQPMHKKELLAIVGEKAREHVDELVKRKLIYQNRTNRGYILETAPKFFEFFGIEAKSKEELKRMLAESAGLK
;
A
#
# COMPACT_ATOMS: atom_id res chain seq x y z
N MET A 1 25.52 -5.92 18.52
CA MET A 1 25.00 -5.72 17.15
C MET A 1 25.07 -4.23 16.89
N ALA A 2 25.60 -3.78 15.76
CA ALA A 2 25.52 -2.36 15.43
C ALA A 2 24.05 -2.00 15.15
N ASP A 3 23.65 -0.78 15.49
CA ASP A 3 22.27 -0.27 15.34
C ASP A 3 21.67 -0.57 13.96
N ALA A 4 22.52 -0.59 12.92
CA ALA A 4 22.13 -0.91 11.56
C ALA A 4 21.64 -2.36 11.40
N GLU A 5 22.32 -3.36 11.96
CA GLU A 5 21.91 -4.75 11.83
C GLU A 5 20.62 -5.04 12.63
N LEU A 6 20.43 -4.37 13.76
CA LEU A 6 19.19 -4.49 14.53
C LEU A 6 18.00 -3.87 13.79
N VAL A 7 18.17 -2.67 13.23
CA VAL A 7 17.13 -2.03 12.41
C VAL A 7 16.84 -2.84 11.15
N GLU A 8 17.87 -3.41 10.52
CA GLU A 8 17.73 -4.32 9.37
C GLU A 8 16.88 -5.54 9.71
N ALA A 9 17.16 -6.19 10.85
CA ALA A 9 16.39 -7.33 11.34
C ALA A 9 14.92 -6.97 11.63
N ILE A 10 14.65 -5.79 12.21
CA ILE A 10 13.29 -5.30 12.43
C ILE A 10 12.55 -5.08 11.11
N LEU A 11 13.17 -4.41 10.14
CA LEU A 11 12.54 -4.16 8.85
C LEU A 11 12.25 -5.45 8.09
N PHE A 12 13.20 -6.38 8.08
CA PHE A 12 13.02 -7.70 7.46
C PHE A 12 11.88 -8.48 8.13
N SER A 13 11.87 -8.51 9.46
CA SER A 13 10.86 -9.27 10.23
C SER A 13 9.45 -8.65 10.14
N ALA A 14 9.36 -7.32 10.01
CA ALA A 14 8.08 -6.63 9.94
C ALA A 14 7.32 -6.93 8.65
N GLY A 15 8.03 -7.12 7.53
CA GLY A 15 7.43 -7.37 6.21
C GLY A 15 6.50 -6.26 5.71
N LYS A 16 6.54 -5.08 6.34
CA LYS A 16 5.67 -3.93 6.05
C LYS A 16 6.39 -2.61 6.40
N PRO A 17 5.92 -1.45 5.90
CA PRO A 17 6.46 -0.17 6.29
C PRO A 17 6.36 0.08 7.80
N MET A 18 7.49 0.46 8.40
CA MET A 18 7.63 0.76 9.83
C MET A 18 7.97 2.25 10.01
N ARG A 19 7.24 2.97 10.87
CA ARG A 19 7.59 4.36 11.18
C ARG A 19 8.80 4.37 12.10
N VAL A 20 9.54 5.48 12.09
CA VAL A 20 10.71 5.66 12.97
C VAL A 20 10.36 5.37 14.43
N LYS A 21 9.21 5.87 14.90
CA LYS A 21 8.71 5.62 16.25
C LYS A 21 8.50 4.13 16.54
N ASP A 22 7.88 3.40 15.61
CA ASP A 22 7.64 1.96 15.79
C ASP A 22 8.96 1.16 15.85
N ILE A 23 9.99 1.62 15.12
CA ILE A 23 11.34 1.03 15.17
C ILE A 23 12.03 1.38 16.50
N GLN A 24 11.90 2.62 17.00
CA GLN A 24 12.42 3.00 18.31
C GLN A 24 11.81 2.13 19.41
N ASP A 25 10.48 1.99 19.42
CA ASP A 25 9.76 1.19 20.40
C ASP A 25 10.20 -0.30 20.37
N ALA A 26 10.52 -0.84 19.19
CA ALA A 26 10.97 -2.22 19.03
C ALA A 26 12.45 -2.45 19.37
N THR A 27 13.31 -1.43 19.23
CA THR A 27 14.77 -1.57 19.37
C THR A 27 15.33 -0.92 20.64
N GLY A 28 14.59 -0.02 21.27
CA GLY A 28 15.07 0.83 22.37
C GLY A 28 16.06 1.91 21.92
N LEU A 29 16.26 2.11 20.61
CA LEU A 29 17.19 3.09 20.08
C LEU A 29 16.59 4.51 20.07
N GLU A 30 17.45 5.50 20.27
CA GLU A 30 17.10 6.91 20.07
C GLU A 30 16.76 7.22 18.62
N GLU A 31 15.90 8.22 18.39
CA GLU A 31 15.43 8.59 17.04
C GLU A 31 16.59 8.87 16.08
N LYS A 32 17.63 9.54 16.58
CA LYS A 32 18.84 9.86 15.82
C LYS A 32 19.60 8.61 15.38
N ALA A 33 19.70 7.60 16.26
CA ALA A 33 20.35 6.34 15.95
C ALA A 33 19.57 5.56 14.90
N VAL A 34 18.23 5.46 15.05
CA VAL A 34 17.35 4.82 14.06
C VAL A 34 17.48 5.50 12.69
N ARG A 35 17.41 6.84 12.63
CA ARG A 35 17.56 7.57 11.36
C ARG A 35 18.93 7.38 10.72
N ASN A 36 19.99 7.32 11.52
CA ASN A 36 21.34 7.06 11.03
C ASN A 36 21.47 5.63 10.48
N ALA A 37 20.93 4.64 11.20
CA ALA A 37 20.87 3.25 10.76
C ALA A 37 20.11 3.11 9.45
N LEU A 38 18.91 3.70 9.34
CA LEU A 38 18.11 3.73 8.11
C LEU A 38 18.90 4.32 6.93
N ARG A 39 19.52 5.50 7.10
CA ARG A 39 20.33 6.11 6.03
C ARG A 39 21.53 5.23 5.62
N LYS A 40 22.16 4.54 6.58
CA LYS A 40 23.27 3.61 6.31
C LYS A 40 22.77 2.41 5.51
N LEU A 41 21.64 1.82 5.91
CA LEU A 41 21.02 0.68 5.21
C LEU A 41 20.60 1.05 3.79
N MET A 42 19.91 2.17 3.60
CA MET A 42 19.51 2.67 2.28
C MET A 42 20.71 2.79 1.33
N ARG A 43 21.84 3.36 1.80
CA ARG A 43 23.07 3.46 0.99
C ARG A 43 23.70 2.09 0.72
N SER A 44 23.80 1.26 1.75
CA SER A 44 24.39 -0.08 1.66
C SER A 44 23.65 -0.97 0.66
N TYR A 45 22.32 -1.04 0.75
CA TYR A 45 21.49 -1.82 -0.16
C TYR A 45 21.50 -1.27 -1.59
N LYS A 46 21.62 0.05 -1.76
CA LYS A 46 21.75 0.66 -3.09
C LYS A 46 23.07 0.29 -3.79
N SER A 47 24.17 0.11 -3.04
CA SER A 47 25.48 -0.26 -3.60
C SER A 47 25.74 -1.76 -3.68
N ARG A 48 24.89 -2.58 -3.03
CA ARG A 48 25.03 -4.04 -3.04
C ARG A 48 24.43 -4.64 -4.31
N THR A 49 25.07 -5.69 -4.82
CA THR A 49 24.49 -6.59 -5.80
C THR A 49 23.48 -7.52 -5.09
N THR A 50 22.24 -7.06 -4.98
CA THR A 50 21.13 -7.76 -4.31
C THR A 50 19.79 -7.37 -4.95
N ALA A 51 18.78 -8.22 -4.80
CA ALA A 51 17.41 -7.96 -5.25
C ALA A 51 16.61 -7.08 -4.28
N LEU A 52 17.14 -6.78 -3.10
CA LEU A 52 16.44 -6.02 -2.06
C LEU A 52 16.87 -4.55 -2.02
N ASP A 53 15.97 -3.67 -1.58
CA ASP A 53 16.30 -2.33 -1.12
C ASP A 53 15.67 -2.01 0.24
N VAL A 54 16.18 -0.94 0.85
CA VAL A 54 15.53 -0.29 1.99
C VAL A 54 15.12 1.09 1.50
N ALA A 55 13.83 1.37 1.56
CA ALA A 55 13.26 2.61 1.03
C ALA A 55 12.21 3.20 1.98
N LYS A 56 11.85 4.45 1.73
CA LYS A 56 10.74 5.10 2.40
C LYS A 56 9.46 4.78 1.64
N THR A 57 8.45 4.26 2.33
CA THR A 57 7.16 3.88 1.77
C THR A 57 6.06 4.56 2.59
N GLY A 58 5.40 5.56 2.01
CA GLY A 58 4.43 6.41 2.71
C GLY A 58 5.06 7.09 3.95
N PRO A 59 4.45 6.96 5.15
CA PRO A 59 4.98 7.55 6.39
C PRO A 59 6.13 6.74 7.02
N GLY A 60 6.46 5.55 6.50
CA GLY A 60 7.41 4.62 7.09
C GLY A 60 8.58 4.24 6.19
N TYR A 61 9.37 3.27 6.65
CA TYR A 61 10.47 2.65 5.91
C TYR A 61 10.24 1.15 5.82
N ALA A 62 10.56 0.55 4.68
CA ALA A 62 10.42 -0.88 4.44
C ALA A 62 11.70 -1.46 3.84
N MET A 63 11.97 -2.72 4.15
CA MET A 63 12.83 -3.55 3.32
C MET A 63 11.93 -4.24 2.28
N GLN A 64 12.23 -4.07 1.00
CA GLN A 64 11.37 -4.51 -0.10
C GLN A 64 12.20 -5.02 -1.28
N LEU A 65 11.53 -5.65 -2.25
CA LEU A 65 12.15 -6.04 -3.52
C LEU A 65 12.39 -4.80 -4.38
N LYS A 66 13.55 -4.72 -5.04
CA LYS A 66 13.82 -3.69 -6.05
C LYS A 66 12.82 -3.84 -7.19
N GLN A 67 12.36 -2.70 -7.69
CA GLN A 67 11.33 -2.64 -8.74
C GLN A 67 11.73 -3.39 -10.02
N GLU A 68 13.02 -3.48 -10.31
CA GLU A 68 13.57 -4.21 -11.47
C GLU A 68 13.34 -5.73 -11.44
N TYR A 69 12.96 -6.33 -10.30
CA TYR A 69 12.60 -7.75 -10.18
C TYR A 69 11.09 -7.97 -9.95
N ALA A 70 10.29 -6.90 -9.93
CA ALA A 70 8.89 -6.98 -9.55
C ALA A 70 8.05 -7.75 -10.56
N LEU A 71 8.37 -7.66 -11.86
CA LEU A 71 7.64 -8.36 -12.92
C LEU A 71 7.95 -9.86 -12.91
N GLU A 72 9.21 -10.22 -12.72
CA GLU A 72 9.72 -11.59 -12.73
C GLU A 72 9.25 -12.40 -11.52
N THR A 73 8.88 -11.72 -10.43
CA THR A 73 8.45 -12.35 -9.18
C THR A 73 6.94 -12.24 -8.93
N GLU A 74 6.17 -11.67 -9.87
CA GLU A 74 4.74 -11.39 -9.69
C GLU A 74 3.93 -12.66 -9.34
N ASP A 75 4.30 -13.80 -9.91
CA ASP A 75 3.58 -15.08 -9.74
C ASP A 75 3.79 -15.72 -8.36
N VAL A 76 4.90 -15.39 -7.69
CA VAL A 76 5.27 -15.94 -6.37
C VAL A 76 5.13 -14.92 -5.24
N ALA A 77 5.07 -13.63 -5.57
CA ALA A 77 4.75 -12.59 -4.62
C ALA A 77 3.35 -12.86 -4.06
N ARG A 78 3.23 -12.98 -2.72
CA ARG A 78 1.92 -12.98 -2.06
C ARG A 78 1.23 -11.67 -2.40
N LYS A 79 0.34 -11.68 -3.39
CA LYS A 79 -0.53 -10.55 -3.66
C LYS A 79 -1.39 -10.35 -2.41
N GLU A 80 -1.18 -9.25 -1.69
CA GLU A 80 -1.95 -9.00 -0.47
C GLU A 80 -3.46 -8.99 -0.78
N LEU A 81 -3.85 -8.61 -2.01
CA LEU A 81 -5.18 -8.75 -2.59
C LEU A 81 -5.14 -9.53 -3.90
N ASP A 82 -6.14 -10.36 -4.16
CA ASP A 82 -6.32 -10.97 -5.47
C ASP A 82 -6.42 -9.91 -6.60
N ARG A 83 -6.03 -10.29 -7.82
CA ARG A 83 -6.02 -9.39 -8.99
C ARG A 83 -7.43 -8.87 -9.31
N GLU A 84 -8.47 -9.69 -9.21
CA GLU A 84 -9.87 -9.29 -9.44
C GLU A 84 -10.36 -8.30 -8.35
N VAL A 85 -9.98 -8.54 -7.10
CA VAL A 85 -10.30 -7.65 -5.97
C VAL A 85 -9.59 -6.30 -6.13
N THR A 86 -8.32 -6.32 -6.55
CA THR A 86 -7.54 -5.11 -6.83
C THR A 86 -8.16 -4.28 -7.95
N LYS A 87 -8.59 -4.91 -9.06
CA LYS A 87 -9.32 -4.21 -10.14
C LYS A 87 -10.60 -3.56 -9.63
N THR A 88 -11.34 -4.26 -8.78
CA THR A 88 -12.57 -3.72 -8.16
C THR A 88 -12.27 -2.52 -7.26
N ALA A 89 -11.19 -2.59 -6.49
CA ALA A 89 -10.71 -1.49 -5.65
C ALA A 89 -10.36 -0.24 -6.46
N VAL A 90 -9.69 -0.41 -7.61
CA VAL A 90 -9.35 0.67 -8.55
C VAL A 90 -10.62 1.30 -9.15
N LEU A 91 -11.60 0.48 -9.56
CA LEU A 91 -12.88 1.01 -10.06
C LEU A 91 -13.60 1.86 -9.01
N ILE A 92 -13.63 1.41 -7.76
CA ILE A 92 -14.17 2.21 -6.65
C ILE A 92 -13.39 3.51 -6.50
N ALA A 93 -12.06 3.45 -6.48
CA ALA A 93 -11.20 4.63 -6.34
C ALA A 93 -11.38 5.65 -7.47
N TYR A 94 -11.65 5.19 -8.68
CA TYR A 94 -11.87 6.03 -9.87
C TYR A 94 -13.27 6.65 -9.89
N TYR A 95 -14.31 5.86 -9.62
CA TYR A 95 -15.70 6.32 -9.70
C TYR A 95 -16.24 6.89 -8.38
N GLN A 96 -15.47 6.89 -7.29
CA GLN A 96 -15.94 7.37 -5.99
C GLN A 96 -16.41 8.84 -6.00
N PRO A 97 -17.42 9.18 -5.19
CA PRO A 97 -18.32 8.24 -4.50
C PRO A 97 -19.22 7.49 -5.50
N MET A 98 -19.28 6.16 -5.42
CA MET A 98 -20.07 5.34 -6.35
C MET A 98 -21.12 4.50 -5.62
N HIS A 99 -22.25 4.20 -6.26
CA HIS A 99 -23.22 3.28 -5.68
C HIS A 99 -22.78 1.82 -5.81
N LYS A 100 -23.00 1.01 -4.77
CA LYS A 100 -22.70 -0.44 -4.82
C LYS A 100 -23.41 -1.14 -5.99
N LYS A 101 -24.62 -0.70 -6.36
CA LYS A 101 -25.36 -1.23 -7.53
C LYS A 101 -24.67 -0.93 -8.88
N GLU A 102 -24.00 0.21 -9.00
CA GLU A 102 -23.27 0.59 -10.22
C GLU A 102 -22.03 -0.28 -10.36
N LEU A 103 -21.33 -0.52 -9.25
CA LEU A 103 -20.19 -1.44 -9.23
C LEU A 103 -20.61 -2.86 -9.65
N LEU A 104 -21.74 -3.35 -9.13
CA LEU A 104 -22.29 -4.66 -9.50
C LEU A 104 -22.65 -4.73 -10.99
N ALA A 105 -23.11 -3.64 -11.59
CA ALA A 105 -23.39 -3.61 -13.03
C ALA A 105 -22.12 -3.68 -13.89
N ILE A 106 -20.99 -3.16 -13.40
CA ILE A 106 -19.71 -3.15 -14.11
C ILE A 106 -18.94 -4.48 -13.92
N VAL A 107 -18.89 -4.98 -12.69
CA VAL A 107 -18.03 -6.12 -12.31
C VAL A 107 -18.81 -7.45 -12.26
N GLY A 108 -20.14 -7.40 -12.10
CA GLY A 108 -20.98 -8.57 -11.90
C GLY A 108 -21.11 -9.01 -10.44
N GLU A 109 -21.74 -10.16 -10.22
CA GLU A 109 -22.12 -10.67 -8.88
C GLU A 109 -20.93 -10.83 -7.92
N LYS A 110 -19.75 -11.19 -8.43
CA LYS A 110 -18.50 -11.30 -7.65
C LYS A 110 -18.12 -10.00 -6.93
N ALA A 111 -18.59 -8.85 -7.40
CA ALA A 111 -18.31 -7.57 -6.74
C ALA A 111 -18.81 -7.51 -5.29
N ARG A 112 -19.80 -8.34 -4.90
CA ARG A 112 -20.25 -8.43 -3.51
C ARG A 112 -19.12 -8.93 -2.61
N GLU A 113 -18.50 -10.05 -2.97
CA GLU A 113 -17.39 -10.65 -2.24
C GLU A 113 -16.19 -9.71 -2.19
N HIS A 114 -15.86 -9.06 -3.32
CA HIS A 114 -14.78 -8.09 -3.38
C HIS A 114 -15.03 -6.89 -2.46
N VAL A 115 -16.25 -6.34 -2.44
CA VAL A 115 -16.61 -5.23 -1.54
C VAL A 115 -16.50 -5.66 -0.08
N ASP A 116 -17.01 -6.84 0.26
CA ASP A 116 -16.99 -7.34 1.63
C ASP A 116 -15.54 -7.56 2.12
N GLU A 117 -14.65 -8.07 1.26
CA GLU A 117 -13.22 -8.17 1.55
C GLU A 117 -12.55 -6.79 1.73
N LEU A 118 -12.80 -5.84 0.82
CA LEU A 118 -12.22 -4.50 0.89
C LEU A 118 -12.68 -3.73 2.14
N VAL A 119 -13.95 -3.90 2.54
CA VAL A 119 -14.50 -3.36 3.80
C VAL A 119 -13.83 -4.03 5.00
N LYS A 120 -13.73 -5.36 5.02
CA LYS A 120 -13.08 -6.12 6.10
C LYS A 120 -11.63 -5.69 6.32
N ARG A 121 -10.90 -5.39 5.23
CA ARG A 121 -9.52 -4.88 5.27
C ARG A 121 -9.40 -3.40 5.61
N LYS A 122 -10.53 -2.69 5.74
CA LYS A 122 -10.66 -1.24 5.99
C LYS A 122 -10.08 -0.39 4.86
N LEU A 123 -10.09 -0.89 3.63
CA LEU A 123 -9.60 -0.16 2.45
C LEU A 123 -10.68 0.74 1.86
N ILE A 124 -11.95 0.40 2.03
CA ILE A 124 -13.07 1.23 1.59
C ILE A 124 -14.08 1.43 2.73
N TYR A 125 -14.87 2.49 2.61
CA TYR A 125 -16.08 2.69 3.39
C TYR A 125 -17.30 2.26 2.57
N GLN A 126 -18.26 1.64 3.25
CA GLN A 126 -19.58 1.32 2.70
C GLN A 126 -20.64 2.01 3.57
N ASN A 127 -21.15 3.15 3.08
CA ASN A 127 -22.11 3.96 3.82
C ASN A 127 -23.53 3.70 3.31
N ARG A 128 -24.47 3.46 4.24
CA ARG A 128 -25.89 3.28 3.91
C ARG A 128 -26.53 4.64 3.62
N THR A 129 -27.32 4.70 2.56
CA THR A 129 -28.10 5.87 2.15
C THR A 129 -29.53 5.46 1.86
N ASN A 130 -30.41 6.45 1.63
CA ASN A 130 -31.81 6.20 1.24
C ASN A 130 -31.93 5.43 -0.10
N ARG A 131 -30.87 5.44 -0.92
CA ARG A 131 -30.82 4.80 -2.25
C ARG A 131 -29.92 3.55 -2.28
N GLY A 132 -29.61 2.97 -1.12
CA GLY A 132 -28.79 1.76 -0.99
C GLY A 132 -27.45 2.03 -0.30
N TYR A 133 -26.34 1.68 -0.94
CA TYR A 133 -24.99 1.86 -0.40
C TYR A 133 -24.12 2.68 -1.33
N ILE A 134 -23.31 3.57 -0.76
CA ILE A 134 -22.24 4.32 -1.43
C ILE A 134 -20.90 3.79 -0.95
N LEU A 135 -19.97 3.65 -1.90
CA LEU A 135 -18.60 3.16 -1.70
C LEU A 135 -17.60 4.29 -1.94
N GLU A 136 -16.60 4.38 -1.06
CA GLU A 136 -15.50 5.34 -1.15
C GLU A 136 -14.20 4.74 -0.59
N THR A 137 -13.04 5.24 -1.01
CA THR A 137 -11.75 4.84 -0.45
C THR A 137 -11.56 5.41 0.96
N ALA A 138 -11.03 4.59 1.88
CA ALA A 138 -10.62 5.01 3.22
C ALA A 138 -9.15 5.49 3.24
N PRO A 139 -8.68 6.20 4.27
CA PRO A 139 -7.27 6.62 4.36
C PRO A 139 -6.26 5.48 4.24
N LYS A 140 -6.58 4.31 4.81
CA LYS A 140 -5.75 3.10 4.71
C LYS A 140 -5.56 2.62 3.27
N PHE A 141 -6.47 2.97 2.35
CA PHE A 141 -6.32 2.65 0.92
C PHE A 141 -5.03 3.23 0.35
N PHE A 142 -4.75 4.49 0.65
CA PHE A 142 -3.58 5.21 0.13
C PHE A 142 -2.29 4.58 0.68
N GLU A 143 -2.26 4.27 1.97
CA GLU A 143 -1.13 3.60 2.62
C GLU A 143 -0.91 2.19 2.04
N PHE A 144 -1.99 1.42 1.87
CA PHE A 144 -1.94 0.04 1.39
C PHE A 144 -1.43 -0.05 -0.05
N PHE A 145 -1.88 0.85 -0.93
CA PHE A 145 -1.44 0.89 -2.33
C PHE A 145 -0.22 1.78 -2.57
N GLY A 146 0.38 2.36 -1.52
CA GLY A 146 1.55 3.24 -1.64
C GLY A 146 1.30 4.51 -2.47
N ILE A 147 0.08 5.04 -2.45
CA ILE A 147 -0.33 6.16 -3.29
C ILE A 147 0.01 7.49 -2.60
N GLU A 148 0.71 8.38 -3.31
CA GLU A 148 1.13 9.69 -2.79
C GLU A 148 0.03 10.77 -2.81
N ALA A 149 -1.12 10.50 -3.45
CA ALA A 149 -2.25 11.42 -3.50
C ALA A 149 -2.71 11.82 -2.09
N LYS A 150 -2.98 13.11 -1.89
CA LYS A 150 -3.41 13.69 -0.61
C LYS A 150 -4.93 13.80 -0.49
N SER A 151 -5.65 13.52 -1.57
CA SER A 151 -7.11 13.62 -1.64
C SER A 151 -7.70 12.58 -2.59
N LYS A 152 -9.00 12.31 -2.44
CA LYS A 152 -9.75 11.42 -3.35
C LYS A 152 -9.79 11.99 -4.77
N GLU A 153 -9.87 13.32 -4.90
CA GLU A 153 -9.89 14.03 -6.18
C GLU A 153 -8.56 13.91 -6.91
N GLU A 154 -7.44 14.01 -6.19
CA GLU A 154 -6.11 13.79 -6.74
C GLU A 154 -5.90 12.34 -7.17
N LEU A 155 -6.34 11.38 -6.35
CA LEU A 155 -6.34 9.96 -6.72
C LEU A 155 -7.11 9.71 -8.02
N LYS A 156 -8.30 10.28 -8.17
CA LYS A 156 -9.10 10.16 -9.40
C LYS A 156 -8.37 10.72 -10.62
N ARG A 157 -7.71 11.88 -10.49
CA ARG A 157 -6.90 12.46 -11.58
C ARG A 157 -5.72 11.57 -11.96
N MET A 158 -4.97 11.09 -10.99
CA MET A 158 -3.84 10.18 -11.22
C MET A 158 -4.28 8.91 -11.96
N LEU A 159 -5.40 8.33 -11.56
CA LEU A 159 -5.96 7.15 -12.23
C LEU A 159 -6.45 7.45 -13.65
N ALA A 160 -7.03 8.63 -13.91
CA ALA A 160 -7.45 9.05 -15.24
C ALA A 160 -6.26 9.21 -16.21
N GLU A 161 -5.17 9.82 -15.74
CA GLU A 161 -3.95 10.00 -16.53
C GLU A 161 -3.27 8.67 -16.85
N SER A 162 -3.26 7.75 -15.89
CA SER A 162 -2.70 6.41 -16.05
C SER A 162 -3.51 5.53 -17.01
N ALA A 163 -4.82 5.80 -17.15
CA ALA A 163 -5.73 5.04 -18.01
C ALA A 163 -5.79 5.55 -19.47
N GLY A 164 -5.07 6.63 -19.81
CA GLY A 164 -5.05 7.18 -21.17
C GLY A 164 -6.36 7.85 -21.62
N LEU A 165 -7.21 8.25 -20.68
CA LEU A 165 -8.46 8.96 -20.95
C LEU A 165 -8.22 10.48 -20.88
N LYS A 166 -7.69 11.06 -21.95
CA LYS A 166 -7.74 12.50 -22.22
C LYS A 166 -8.62 12.75 -23.45
#